data_AF-A0A1M7RKH4-F1
#
_entry.id   AF-A0A1M7RKH4-F1
#
_cell.length_a   1.000
_cell.length_b   1.000
_cell.length_c   1.000
_cell.angle_alpha   90.00
_cell.angle_beta   90.00
_cell.angle_gamma   90.00
#
_symmetry.space_group_name_H-M   'P 1'
#
loop_
_entity.id
_entity.type
_entity.pdbx_description
1 polymer ?
#
loop_
_entity_poly.entity_id
_entity_poly.type
_entity_poly.pdbx_seq_one_letter_code
_entity_poly.pdbx_strand_id
1 'polypeptide(L)'
;MRSGPGSGSRSTASADGIAKTLIDQSPNPDWTIGELVRWFGNLRVVGTPEQIADRIEAWQDAGVDGLNVQYVTSPGTFQDFADHVAPVLRQRGLLQKSYGPGTLREKFFPGHGPFLPDEHPARRLRRAAFDKA
;
A
#
# COMPACT_ATOMS: atom_id res chain seq x y z
N MET A 1 -11.45 3.54 -44.68
CA MET A 1 -10.32 2.74 -44.11
C MET A 1 -10.20 3.08 -42.64
N ARG A 2 -10.07 2.06 -41.78
CA ARG A 2 -10.27 2.09 -40.33
C ARG A 2 -9.17 2.87 -39.59
N SER A 3 -9.58 3.71 -38.63
CA SER A 3 -8.73 4.23 -37.55
C SER A 3 -9.34 3.74 -36.24
N GLY A 4 -8.75 2.69 -35.66
CA GLY A 4 -9.15 2.17 -34.35
C GLY A 4 -8.58 3.01 -33.21
N PRO A 5 -9.18 2.98 -32.01
CA PRO A 5 -8.71 3.76 -30.87
C PRO A 5 -7.38 3.19 -30.38
N GLY A 6 -6.42 4.10 -30.16
CA GLY A 6 -5.10 3.81 -29.62
C GLY A 6 -5.22 3.05 -28.31
N SER A 7 -4.73 1.81 -28.31
CA SER A 7 -4.46 1.02 -27.12
C SER A 7 -3.46 1.78 -26.26
N GLY A 8 -3.94 2.52 -25.26
CA GLY A 8 -3.10 3.04 -24.19
C GLY A 8 -2.40 1.85 -23.51
N SER A 9 -1.11 1.70 -23.79
CA SER A 9 -0.25 0.76 -23.07
C SER A 9 -0.34 1.10 -21.59
N ARG A 10 -1.03 0.25 -20.83
CA ARG A 10 -0.88 0.24 -19.38
C ARG A 10 0.50 -0.35 -19.10
N SER A 11 1.52 0.50 -19.11
CA SER A 11 2.84 0.12 -18.61
C SER A 11 2.68 -0.21 -17.14
N THR A 12 2.76 -1.50 -16.82
CA THR A 12 3.00 -1.94 -15.45
C THR A 12 4.49 -1.72 -15.21
N ALA A 13 4.87 -1.16 -14.05
CA ALA A 13 6.26 -0.84 -13.71
C ALA A 13 7.28 -1.99 -13.93
N SER A 14 6.80 -3.22 -14.10
CA SER A 14 7.57 -4.41 -14.48
C SER A 14 8.14 -4.40 -15.90
N ALA A 15 7.58 -3.65 -16.86
CA ALA A 15 7.99 -3.72 -18.26
C ALA A 15 9.22 -2.85 -18.60
N ASP A 16 9.39 -1.72 -17.90
CA ASP A 16 10.38 -0.70 -18.24
C ASP A 16 11.68 -0.79 -17.41
N GLY A 17 11.69 -1.60 -16.35
CA GLY A 17 12.84 -1.76 -15.46
C GLY A 17 13.00 -0.63 -14.43
N ILE A 18 13.69 -0.92 -13.33
CA ILE A 18 13.86 0.01 -12.20
C ILE A 18 14.59 1.29 -12.63
N ALA A 19 15.63 1.19 -13.45
CA ALA A 19 16.40 2.37 -13.88
C ALA A 19 15.54 3.39 -14.63
N LYS A 20 14.72 2.94 -15.58
CA LYS A 20 13.82 3.82 -16.34
C LYS A 20 12.74 4.43 -15.45
N THR A 21 12.15 3.63 -14.56
CA THR A 21 11.15 4.11 -13.59
C THR A 21 11.72 5.23 -12.72
N LEU A 22 12.96 5.08 -12.23
CA LEU A 22 13.61 6.09 -11.40
C LEU A 22 13.91 7.38 -12.16
N ILE A 23 14.33 7.27 -13.43
CA ILE A 23 14.59 8.44 -14.29
C ILE A 23 13.28 9.19 -14.57
N ASP A 24 12.21 8.48 -14.94
CA ASP A 24 10.90 9.08 -15.26
C ASP A 24 10.26 9.76 -14.05
N GLN A 25 10.52 9.26 -12.83
CA GLN A 25 10.01 9.83 -11.58
C GLN A 25 10.89 10.94 -11.00
N SER A 26 12.08 11.17 -11.57
CA SER A 26 13.03 12.12 -11.02
C SER A 26 12.48 13.55 -11.13
N PRO A 27 12.50 14.35 -10.05
CA PRO A 27 12.19 15.78 -10.13
C PRO A 27 13.31 16.56 -10.83
N ASN A 28 14.46 15.94 -11.10
CA ASN A 28 15.61 16.55 -11.77
C ASN A 28 16.22 15.59 -12.81
N PRO A 29 16.19 15.93 -14.11
CA PRO A 29 16.71 15.07 -15.18
C PRO A 29 18.25 14.98 -15.22
N ASP A 30 18.97 15.87 -14.53
CA ASP A 30 20.43 15.96 -14.59
C ASP A 30 21.14 15.16 -13.48
N TRP A 31 20.39 14.49 -12.61
CA TRP A 31 20.97 13.68 -11.54
C TRP A 31 21.75 12.48 -12.06
N THR A 32 22.92 12.26 -11.48
CA THR A 32 23.68 11.02 -11.66
C THR A 32 22.88 9.84 -11.12
N ILE A 33 23.20 8.62 -11.60
CA ILE A 33 22.60 7.39 -11.05
C ILE A 33 22.79 7.30 -9.53
N GLY A 34 23.92 7.75 -8.99
CA GLY A 34 24.17 7.78 -7.56
C GLY A 34 23.21 8.72 -6.79
N GLU A 35 22.88 9.87 -7.37
CA GLU A 35 21.93 10.83 -6.77
C GLU A 35 20.49 10.33 -6.87
N LEU A 36 20.10 9.73 -7.99
CA LEU A 36 18.80 9.08 -8.17
C LEU A 36 18.57 7.98 -7.12
N VAL A 37 19.56 7.12 -6.90
CA VAL A 37 19.48 6.05 -5.89
C VAL A 37 19.37 6.61 -4.47
N ARG A 38 20.09 7.69 -4.16
CA ARG A 38 20.00 8.37 -2.84
C ARG A 38 18.64 9.02 -2.63
N TRP A 39 18.11 9.70 -3.64
CA TRP A 39 16.79 10.32 -3.57
C TRP A 39 15.69 9.27 -3.39
N PHE A 40 15.69 8.21 -4.19
CA PHE A 40 14.73 7.12 -4.05
C PHE A 40 14.82 6.43 -2.68
N GLY A 41 16.04 6.27 -2.16
CA GLY A 41 16.28 5.78 -0.80
C GLY A 41 15.77 6.72 0.31
N ASN A 42 15.54 8.00 0.03
CA ASN A 42 15.12 9.01 1.01
C ASN A 42 13.60 9.20 1.10
N LEU A 43 12.79 8.39 0.40
CA LEU A 43 11.34 8.37 0.56
C LEU A 43 10.86 7.71 1.88
N ARG A 44 11.78 7.52 2.84
CA ARG A 44 11.54 6.84 4.12
C ARG A 44 11.16 7.85 5.20
N VAL A 45 10.29 7.43 6.10
CA VAL A 45 10.05 8.15 7.36
C VAL A 45 11.10 7.68 8.36
N VAL A 46 11.88 8.63 8.89
CA VAL A 46 12.96 8.37 9.86
C VAL A 46 12.78 9.32 11.04
N GLY A 47 12.81 8.80 12.25
CA GLY A 47 12.61 9.59 13.47
C GLY A 47 12.40 8.72 14.70
N THR A 48 12.04 9.34 15.82
CA THR A 48 11.58 8.63 17.01
C THR A 48 10.23 7.96 16.76
N PRO A 49 9.80 7.00 17.61
CA PRO A 49 8.48 6.39 17.48
C PRO A 49 7.32 7.39 17.45
N GLU A 50 7.42 8.48 18.23
CA GLU A 50 6.44 9.55 18.26
C GLU A 50 6.41 10.32 16.95
N GLN A 51 7.57 10.68 16.40
CA GLN A 51 7.65 11.39 15.11
C GLN A 51 7.12 10.56 13.96
N ILE A 52 7.37 9.24 13.97
CA ILE A 52 6.82 8.31 12.99
C ILE A 52 5.29 8.22 13.16
N ALA A 53 4.80 8.12 14.40
CA ALA A 53 3.36 8.11 14.69
C ALA A 53 2.66 9.41 14.26
N ASP A 54 3.27 10.59 14.49
CA ASP A 54 2.77 11.89 14.03
C ASP A 54 2.60 11.90 12.50
N ARG A 55 3.55 11.32 11.77
CA ARG A 55 3.45 11.21 10.31
C ARG A 55 2.32 10.28 9.87
N ILE A 56 2.15 9.15 10.55
CA ILE A 56 1.09 8.17 10.25
C ILE A 56 -0.29 8.78 10.52
N GLU A 57 -0.43 9.52 11.62
CA GLU A 57 -1.65 10.25 11.96
C GLU A 57 -2.02 11.28 10.89
N ALA A 58 -1.04 12.08 10.43
CA ALA A 58 -1.26 13.02 9.34
C ALA A 58 -1.70 12.35 8.02
N TRP A 59 -1.25 11.11 7.75
CA TRP A 59 -1.72 10.35 6.60
C TRP A 59 -3.14 9.82 6.80
N GLN A 60 -3.49 9.37 8.00
CA GLN A 60 -4.86 8.98 8.33
C GLN A 60 -5.82 10.15 8.15
N ASP A 61 -5.45 11.33 8.63
CA ASP A 61 -6.23 12.57 8.46
C ASP A 61 -6.43 12.94 6.99
N ALA A 62 -5.47 12.56 6.13
CA ALA A 62 -5.56 12.71 4.68
C ALA A 62 -6.38 11.60 3.97
N GLY A 63 -6.94 10.64 4.72
CA GLY A 63 -7.79 9.56 4.21
C GLY A 63 -7.06 8.26 3.89
N VAL A 64 -5.87 8.02 4.44
CA VAL A 64 -5.16 6.74 4.29
C VAL A 64 -5.61 5.75 5.37
N ASP A 65 -6.23 4.64 4.96
CA ASP A 65 -6.78 3.62 5.89
C ASP A 65 -5.73 2.66 6.47
N GLY A 66 -4.56 2.56 5.86
CA GLY A 66 -3.56 1.59 6.26
C GLY A 66 -2.22 1.75 5.55
N LEU A 67 -1.22 1.07 6.09
CA LEU A 67 0.16 1.13 5.62
C LEU A 67 0.61 -0.20 5.05
N ASN A 68 1.43 -0.13 4.00
CA ASN A 68 2.27 -1.24 3.58
C ASN A 68 3.70 -0.97 4.05
N VAL A 69 4.13 -1.64 5.13
CA VAL A 69 5.44 -1.39 5.75
C VAL A 69 6.54 -2.09 4.95
N GLN A 70 7.36 -1.31 4.25
CA GLN A 70 8.54 -1.82 3.55
C GLN A 70 9.75 -1.86 4.48
N TYR A 71 10.55 -2.92 4.38
CA TYR A 71 11.73 -3.11 5.22
C TYR A 71 13.02 -2.66 4.52
N VAL A 72 13.99 -2.21 5.31
CA VAL A 72 15.38 -2.05 4.86
C VAL A 72 16.17 -3.31 5.17
N THR A 73 15.96 -3.89 6.35
CA THR A 73 16.54 -5.16 6.78
C THR A 73 15.44 -6.09 7.25
N SER A 74 15.57 -7.37 6.91
CA SER A 74 14.64 -8.41 7.38
C SER A 74 15.39 -9.38 8.30
N PRO A 75 14.91 -9.63 9.53
CA PRO A 75 13.64 -9.16 10.11
C PRO A 75 13.72 -7.79 10.82
N GLY A 76 14.90 -7.17 10.91
CA GLY A 76 15.17 -6.04 11.81
C GLY A 76 14.17 -4.88 11.72
N THR A 77 13.85 -4.37 10.53
CA THR A 77 12.90 -3.26 10.38
C THR A 77 11.51 -3.59 10.93
N PHE A 78 11.06 -4.85 10.81
CA PHE A 78 9.77 -5.27 11.35
C PHE A 78 9.79 -5.37 12.89
N GLN A 79 10.93 -5.78 13.45
CA GLN A 79 11.13 -5.83 14.90
C GLN A 79 11.11 -4.42 15.49
N ASP A 80 11.90 -3.49 14.92
CA ASP A 80 11.95 -2.09 15.35
C ASP A 80 10.56 -1.45 15.32
N PHE A 81 9.79 -1.70 14.25
CA PHE A 81 8.42 -1.19 14.15
C PHE A 81 7.49 -1.80 15.20
N ALA A 82 7.56 -3.12 15.40
CA ALA A 82 6.70 -3.83 16.35
C ALA A 82 7.01 -3.46 17.81
N ASP A 83 8.28 -3.27 18.15
CA ASP A 83 8.74 -3.03 19.52
C ASP A 83 8.67 -1.55 19.90
N HIS A 84 8.87 -0.63 18.95
CA HIS A 84 8.95 0.80 19.26
C HIS A 84 7.76 1.61 18.73
N VAL A 85 7.35 1.43 17.47
CA VAL A 85 6.31 2.28 16.85
C VAL A 85 4.90 1.78 17.18
N ALA A 86 4.67 0.47 17.08
CA ALA A 86 3.35 -0.12 17.30
C ALA A 86 2.74 0.18 18.69
N PRO A 87 3.50 0.21 19.80
CA PRO A 87 2.96 0.63 21.10
C PRO A 87 2.42 2.07 21.09
N VAL A 88 3.12 3.02 20.47
CA VAL A 88 2.69 4.42 20.36
C VAL A 88 1.41 4.52 19.53
N LEU A 89 1.35 3.83 18.39
CA LEU A 89 0.14 3.79 17.55
C LEU A 89 -1.06 3.20 18.30
N ARG A 90 -0.87 2.15 19.11
CA ARG A 90 -1.94 1.58 19.95
C ARG A 90 -2.39 2.53 21.05
N GLN A 91 -1.48 3.31 21.62
CA GLN A 91 -1.80 4.32 22.63
C GLN A 91 -2.66 5.45 22.03
N ARG A 92 -2.36 5.86 20.79
CA ARG A 92 -3.10 6.87 20.04
C ARG A 92 -4.39 6.37 19.38
N GLY A 93 -4.65 5.06 19.42
CA GLY A 93 -5.84 4.47 18.77
C GLY A 93 -5.70 4.28 17.25
N LEU A 94 -4.49 4.44 16.70
CA LEU A 94 -4.17 4.27 15.28
C LEU A 94 -3.89 2.81 14.90
N LEU A 95 -3.67 1.93 15.88
CA LEU A 95 -3.42 0.51 15.66
C LEU A 95 -4.24 -0.34 16.64
N GLN A 96 -4.80 -1.43 16.13
CA GLN A 96 -5.55 -2.39 16.94
C GLN A 96 -4.70 -3.02 18.06
N LYS A 97 -5.36 -3.35 19.18
CA LYS A 97 -4.73 -3.99 20.35
C LYS A 97 -4.86 -5.52 20.33
N SER A 98 -5.87 -6.04 19.64
CA SER A 98 -6.13 -7.47 19.49
C SER A 98 -6.82 -7.73 18.15
N TYR A 99 -6.77 -8.98 17.68
CA TYR A 99 -7.52 -9.40 16.49
C TYR A 99 -8.91 -9.90 16.89
N GLY A 100 -9.92 -9.49 16.16
CA GLY A 100 -11.26 -10.09 16.21
C GLY A 100 -11.33 -11.45 15.51
N PRO A 101 -12.40 -12.23 15.73
CA PRO A 101 -12.66 -13.47 15.01
C PRO A 101 -13.01 -13.22 13.54
N GLY A 102 -13.10 -14.29 12.76
CA GLY A 102 -13.54 -14.24 11.36
C GLY A 102 -12.40 -14.13 10.34
N THR A 103 -12.81 -14.03 9.09
CA THR A 103 -11.94 -13.95 7.91
C THR A 103 -11.20 -12.61 7.82
N LEU A 104 -10.19 -12.55 6.95
CA LEU A 104 -9.48 -11.29 6.69
C LEU A 104 -10.42 -10.19 6.19
N ARG A 105 -11.40 -10.53 5.34
CA ARG A 105 -12.36 -9.57 4.82
C ARG A 105 -13.20 -8.96 5.93
N GLU A 106 -13.67 -9.77 6.87
CA GLU A 106 -14.47 -9.30 8.01
C GLU A 106 -13.66 -8.38 8.93
N LYS A 107 -12.34 -8.59 9.02
CA LYS A 107 -11.44 -7.70 9.77
C LYS A 107 -11.25 -6.35 9.10
N PHE A 108 -11.17 -6.31 7.77
CA PHE A 108 -11.08 -5.04 7.01
C PHE A 108 -12.42 -4.32 6.85
N PHE A 109 -13.52 -5.08 6.74
CA PHE A 109 -14.86 -4.54 6.52
C PHE A 109 -15.84 -5.12 7.56
N PRO A 110 -15.79 -4.66 8.82
CA PRO A 110 -16.69 -5.13 9.87
C PRO A 110 -18.16 -5.00 9.48
N GLY A 111 -18.94 -6.07 9.65
CA GLY A 111 -20.37 -6.10 9.30
C GLY A 111 -20.68 -6.46 7.85
N HIS A 112 -19.69 -6.55 6.95
CA HIS A 112 -19.91 -6.88 5.53
C HIS A 112 -19.82 -8.38 5.21
N GLY A 113 -19.58 -9.22 6.23
CA GLY A 113 -19.48 -10.67 6.10
C GLY A 113 -18.24 -11.16 5.33
N PRO A 114 -18.13 -12.49 5.15
CA PRO A 114 -16.91 -13.11 4.62
C PRO A 114 -16.78 -13.02 3.09
N PHE A 115 -17.82 -12.55 2.38
CA PHE A 115 -17.87 -12.50 0.92
C PHE A 115 -17.85 -11.07 0.38
N LEU A 116 -17.44 -10.94 -0.87
CA LEU A 116 -17.47 -9.67 -1.60
C LEU A 116 -18.90 -9.10 -1.66
N PRO A 117 -19.06 -7.77 -1.58
CA PRO A 117 -20.35 -7.11 -1.62
C PRO A 117 -20.94 -7.25 -3.02
N ASP A 118 -22.25 -7.17 -3.16
CA ASP A 118 -22.93 -7.51 -4.42
C ASP A 118 -22.55 -6.59 -5.59
N GLU A 119 -22.08 -5.38 -5.30
CA GLU A 119 -21.57 -4.41 -6.27
C GLU A 119 -20.18 -4.79 -6.82
N HIS A 120 -19.44 -5.67 -6.14
CA HIS A 120 -18.09 -6.02 -6.56
C HIS A 120 -18.13 -6.88 -7.84
N PRO A 121 -17.36 -6.54 -8.89
CA PRO A 121 -17.45 -7.21 -10.20
C PRO A 121 -17.35 -8.75 -10.16
N ALA A 122 -16.53 -9.29 -9.26
CA ALA A 122 -16.39 -10.74 -9.08
C ALA A 122 -17.68 -11.45 -8.64
N ARG A 123 -18.67 -10.77 -8.04
CA ARG A 123 -19.95 -11.39 -7.68
C ARG A 123 -20.76 -11.82 -8.88
N ARG A 124 -20.65 -11.11 -10.00
CA ARG A 124 -21.28 -11.52 -11.28
C ARG A 124 -20.75 -12.87 -11.77
N LEU A 125 -19.48 -13.18 -11.51
CA LEU A 125 -18.86 -14.44 -11.92
C LEU A 125 -19.39 -15.62 -11.10
N ARG A 126 -19.63 -15.41 -9.80
CA ARG A 126 -20.23 -16.44 -8.93
C ARG A 126 -21.64 -16.80 -9.40
N ARG A 127 -22.49 -15.81 -9.65
CA ARG A 127 -23.87 -16.05 -10.12
C ARG A 127 -23.88 -16.78 -11.47
N ALA A 128 -23.01 -16.38 -12.39
CA ALA A 128 -22.91 -17.01 -13.71
C ALA A 128 -22.42 -18.47 -13.65
N ALA A 129 -21.54 -18.81 -12.69
CA ALA A 129 -20.95 -20.14 -12.56
C ALA A 129 -21.82 -21.12 -11.76
N PHE A 130 -22.62 -20.64 -10.80
CA PHE A 130 -23.27 -21.51 -9.82
C PHE A 130 -24.78 -21.28 -9.61
N ASP A 131 -25.35 -20.17 -10.09
CA ASP A 131 -26.78 -19.85 -9.88
C ASP A 131 -27.65 -20.12 -11.13
N LYS A 132 -27.13 -20.87 -12.13
CA LYS A 132 -27.97 -21.43 -13.20
C LYS A 132 -28.72 -22.65 -12.68
N ALA A 133 -29.91 -22.41 -12.14
CA ALA A 133 -31.01 -23.37 -12.03
C ALA A 133 -32.25 -22.75 -12.71
#